data_AF-A0A821HP29-F1
#
_entry.id   AF-A0A821HP29-F1
#
_cell.length_a   1.000
_cell.length_b   1.000
_cell.length_c   1.000
_cell.angle_alpha   90.00
_cell.angle_beta   90.00
_cell.angle_gamma   90.00
#
_symmetry.space_group_name_H-M   'P 1'
#
loop_
_entity.id
_entity.type
_entity.pdbx_description
1 polymer ?
#
loop_
_entity_poly.entity_id
_entity_poly.type
_entity_poly.pdbx_seq_one_letter_code
_entity_poly.pdbx_strand_id
1 'polypeptide(L)'
;MFGVKIHLHRSLSIMALIICFLLIIILYSQRKKSSIEKFEIDNDEDINLIDLFNDAFKLTYQAGQTIKIIKNRKKNFKNSLKKKSFKNLPSEPVTIADLVSHSIITNGLKNKFKNLQIISEEKDPINNEVFQLIQQEFNIENKSPNIPFIKNDQNLMTVPLSSVAIWLDPLDATKEFT
;
A
#
# COMPACT_ATOMS: atom_id res chain seq x y z
N MET A 1 12.08 60.96 -32.68
CA MET A 1 12.19 60.42 -31.32
C MET A 1 10.83 60.60 -30.65
N PHE A 2 9.91 59.63 -30.82
CA PHE A 2 8.53 59.74 -30.35
C PHE A 2 8.42 59.12 -28.95
N GLY A 3 8.36 59.96 -27.92
CA GLY A 3 8.06 59.53 -26.55
C GLY A 3 6.56 59.57 -26.31
N VAL A 4 5.90 58.41 -26.33
CA VAL A 4 4.49 58.30 -25.95
C VAL A 4 4.40 58.43 -24.42
N LYS A 5 3.87 59.56 -23.94
CA LYS A 5 3.51 59.75 -22.52
C LYS A 5 2.17 59.07 -22.27
N ILE A 6 2.20 57.90 -21.63
CA ILE A 6 1.00 57.18 -21.22
C ILE A 6 0.49 57.82 -19.93
N HIS A 7 -0.61 58.58 -20.01
CA HIS A 7 -1.31 59.09 -18.84
C HIS A 7 -2.15 57.96 -18.23
N LEU A 8 -1.56 57.26 -17.27
CA LEU A 8 -2.26 56.19 -16.55
C LEU A 8 -3.21 56.83 -15.53
N HIS A 9 -4.53 56.67 -15.75
CA HIS A 9 -5.54 57.17 -14.82
C HIS A 9 -5.33 56.49 -13.46
N ARG A 10 -5.22 57.28 -12.38
CA ARG A 10 -4.94 56.78 -11.02
C ARG A 10 -5.93 55.68 -10.59
N SER A 11 -7.18 55.76 -11.04
CA SER A 11 -8.20 54.73 -10.82
C SER A 11 -7.91 53.39 -11.51
N LEU A 12 -7.38 53.41 -12.74
CA LEU A 12 -6.99 52.18 -13.46
C LEU A 12 -5.79 51.50 -12.79
N SER A 13 -4.85 52.29 -12.25
CA SER A 13 -3.69 51.75 -11.53
C SER A 13 -4.09 51.04 -10.24
N ILE A 14 -5.04 51.62 -9.50
CA ILE A 14 -5.58 51.02 -8.27
C ILE A 14 -6.36 49.74 -8.59
N MET A 15 -7.17 49.75 -9.66
CA MET A 15 -7.93 48.57 -10.08
C MET A 15 -7.01 47.42 -10.51
N ALA A 16 -5.92 47.72 -11.22
CA ALA A 16 -4.92 46.72 -11.60
C ALA A 16 -4.22 46.10 -10.38
N LEU A 17 -3.93 46.88 -9.34
CA LEU A 17 -3.35 46.38 -8.09
C LEU A 17 -4.30 45.45 -7.33
N ILE A 18 -5.60 45.79 -7.28
CA ILE A 18 -6.62 44.94 -6.65
C ILE A 18 -6.75 43.60 -7.37
N ILE A 19 -6.79 43.62 -8.72
CA ILE A 19 -6.85 42.40 -9.52
C ILE A 19 -5.61 41.54 -9.32
N CYS A 20 -4.42 42.15 -9.28
CA CYS A 20 -3.17 41.44 -9.02
C CYS A 20 -3.15 40.80 -7.62
N PHE A 21 -3.63 41.51 -6.60
CA PHE A 21 -3.75 40.98 -5.24
C PHE A 21 -4.74 39.81 -5.15
N LEU A 22 -5.90 39.90 -5.81
CA LEU A 22 -6.87 38.79 -5.89
C LEU A 22 -6.29 37.56 -6.61
N LEU A 23 -5.53 37.77 -7.70
CA LEU A 23 -4.83 36.69 -8.40
C LEU A 23 -3.79 36.00 -7.49
N ILE A 24 -3.04 36.77 -6.70
CA ILE A 24 -2.09 36.21 -5.73
C ILE A 24 -2.82 35.37 -4.67
N ILE A 25 -3.97 35.84 -4.16
CA ILE A 25 -4.80 35.07 -3.21
C ILE A 25 -5.30 33.77 -3.85
N ILE A 26 -5.77 33.81 -5.09
CA ILE A 26 -6.26 32.63 -5.82
C ILE A 26 -5.12 31.64 -6.06
N LEU A 27 -3.94 32.09 -6.47
CA LEU A 27 -2.77 31.22 -6.64
C LEU A 27 -2.29 30.63 -5.31
N TYR A 28 -2.38 31.41 -4.21
CA TYR A 28 -2.04 30.93 -2.87
C TYR A 28 -3.06 29.91 -2.35
N SER A 29 -4.35 30.09 -2.62
CA SER A 29 -5.39 29.13 -2.25
C SER A 29 -5.30 27.84 -3.07
N GLN A 30 -4.92 27.92 -4.35
CA GLN A 30 -4.63 26.75 -5.19
C GLN A 30 -3.37 26.00 -4.72
N ARG A 31 -2.34 26.70 -4.21
CA ARG A 31 -1.16 26.05 -3.60
C ARG A 31 -1.49 25.26 -2.34
N LYS A 32 -2.47 25.69 -1.53
CA LYS A 32 -2.98 24.87 -0.41
C LYS A 32 -3.72 23.62 -0.88
N LYS A 33 -4.16 23.54 -2.14
CA LYS A 33 -4.88 22.37 -2.66
C LYS A 33 -3.98 21.22 -3.15
N SER A 34 -2.66 21.40 -3.22
CA SER A 34 -1.71 20.33 -3.59
C SER A 34 -0.85 19.81 -2.43
N SER A 35 -1.21 20.12 -1.17
CA SER A 35 -0.50 19.63 0.02
C SER A 35 -1.40 19.45 1.25
N ILE A 36 -2.72 19.43 1.08
CA ILE A 36 -3.67 18.99 2.12
C ILE A 36 -4.08 17.55 1.77
N GLU A 37 -3.10 16.65 1.79
CA GLU A 37 -3.29 15.29 2.26
C GLU A 37 -2.72 15.28 3.68
N LYS A 38 -3.58 15.47 4.69
CA LYS A 38 -3.42 15.05 6.09
C LYS A 38 -4.43 15.81 6.95
N PHE A 39 -5.12 15.05 7.78
CA PHE A 39 -6.35 15.39 8.51
C PHE A 39 -7.61 15.36 7.65
N GLU A 40 -7.84 14.23 6.96
CA GLU A 40 -9.18 13.66 7.06
C GLU A 40 -9.40 13.36 8.55
N ILE A 41 -10.52 13.86 9.08
CA ILE A 41 -11.03 13.44 10.38
C ILE A 41 -11.17 11.93 10.28
N ASP A 42 -10.30 11.22 11.01
CA ASP A 42 -10.27 9.76 11.11
C ASP A 42 -11.61 9.36 11.74
N ASN A 43 -12.62 9.14 10.91
CA ASN A 43 -13.74 8.31 11.30
C ASN A 43 -13.14 6.91 11.38
N ASP A 44 -12.60 6.59 12.55
CA ASP A 44 -12.02 5.29 12.87
C ASP A 44 -13.04 4.22 12.50
N GLU A 45 -12.80 3.56 11.37
CA GLU A 45 -13.76 2.62 10.79
C GLU A 45 -13.87 1.41 11.70
N ASP A 46 -15.07 1.13 12.17
CA ASP A 46 -15.36 -0.09 12.90
C ASP A 46 -15.29 -1.29 11.95
N ILE A 47 -14.40 -2.25 12.25
CA ILE A 47 -14.23 -3.47 11.48
C ILE A 47 -14.66 -4.70 12.28
N ASN A 48 -15.19 -5.69 11.58
CA ASN A 48 -15.48 -6.99 12.16
C ASN A 48 -14.24 -7.90 12.07
N LEU A 49 -13.79 -8.41 13.22
CA LEU A 49 -12.59 -9.27 13.27
C LEU A 49 -12.77 -10.62 12.55
N ILE A 50 -14.00 -11.13 12.40
CA ILE A 50 -14.29 -12.34 11.62
C ILE A 50 -14.05 -12.07 10.14
N ASP A 51 -14.47 -10.91 9.64
CA ASP A 51 -14.20 -10.51 8.25
C ASP A 51 -12.70 -10.36 8.02
N LEU A 52 -12.00 -9.65 8.91
CA LEU A 52 -10.54 -9.51 8.85
C LEU A 52 -9.83 -10.88 8.84
N PHE A 53 -10.26 -11.80 9.71
CA PHE A 53 -9.73 -13.16 9.77
C PHE A 53 -9.97 -13.91 8.46
N ASN A 54 -11.19 -13.88 7.94
CA ASN A 54 -11.56 -14.58 6.71
C ASN A 54 -10.75 -14.07 5.50
N ASP A 55 -10.53 -12.75 5.40
CA ASP A 55 -9.69 -12.17 4.33
C ASP A 55 -8.22 -12.52 4.52
N ALA A 56 -7.67 -12.35 5.73
CA ALA A 56 -6.28 -12.69 6.04
C ALA A 56 -6.00 -14.17 5.73
N PHE A 57 -6.92 -15.06 6.12
CA PHE A 57 -6.82 -16.48 5.86
C PHE A 57 -6.81 -16.80 4.36
N LYS A 58 -7.73 -16.19 3.58
CA LYS A 58 -7.77 -16.34 2.12
C LYS A 58 -6.46 -15.90 1.47
N LEU A 59 -5.93 -14.74 1.87
CA LEU A 59 -4.70 -14.18 1.32
C LEU A 59 -3.48 -15.02 1.68
N THR A 60 -3.40 -15.52 2.92
CA THR A 60 -2.34 -16.43 3.36
C THR A 60 -2.39 -17.74 2.58
N TYR A 61 -3.58 -18.29 2.31
CA TYR A 61 -3.72 -19.47 1.46
C TYR A 61 -3.18 -19.20 0.04
N GLN A 62 -3.57 -18.08 -0.57
CA GLN A 62 -3.08 -17.68 -1.89
C GLN A 62 -1.56 -17.50 -1.91
N ALA A 63 -0.99 -16.88 -0.88
CA ALA A 63 0.45 -16.72 -0.72
C ALA A 63 1.16 -18.08 -0.62
N GLY A 64 0.66 -19.00 0.21
CA GLY A 64 1.21 -20.36 0.36
C GLY A 64 1.20 -21.17 -0.94
N GLN A 65 0.10 -21.10 -1.70
CA GLN A 65 0.02 -21.72 -3.03
C GLN A 65 1.07 -21.14 -3.98
N THR A 66 1.27 -19.82 -3.95
CA THR A 66 2.25 -19.12 -4.78
C THR A 66 3.68 -19.50 -4.39
N ILE A 67 4.00 -19.54 -3.09
CA ILE A 67 5.30 -20.01 -2.57
C ILE A 67 5.60 -21.43 -3.05
N LYS A 68 4.61 -22.34 -3.00
CA LYS A 68 4.77 -23.73 -3.49
C LYS A 68 5.08 -23.77 -4.99
N ILE A 69 4.42 -22.94 -5.79
CA ILE A 69 4.65 -22.86 -7.24
C ILE A 69 6.08 -22.35 -7.52
N ILE A 70 6.49 -21.27 -6.84
CA ILE A 70 7.84 -20.69 -6.95
C ILE A 70 8.90 -21.74 -6.58
N LYS A 71 8.72 -22.46 -5.46
CA LYS A 71 9.63 -23.52 -5.00
C LYS A 71 9.76 -24.66 -6.02
N ASN A 72 8.66 -25.09 -6.62
CA ASN A 72 8.67 -26.19 -7.59
C ASN A 72 9.27 -25.79 -8.95
N ARG A 73 9.27 -24.50 -9.30
CA ARG A 73 9.78 -23.97 -10.56
C ARG A 73 11.19 -23.36 -10.46
N LYS A 74 11.99 -23.78 -9.47
CA LYS A 74 13.38 -23.37 -9.09
C LYS A 74 14.40 -23.07 -10.23
N LYS A 75 14.10 -23.30 -11.52
CA LYS A 75 15.01 -23.07 -12.65
C LYS A 75 15.06 -21.62 -13.17
N ASN A 76 14.04 -20.79 -12.95
CA ASN A 76 13.96 -19.47 -13.61
C ASN A 76 14.12 -18.25 -12.70
N PHE A 77 14.06 -18.42 -11.38
CA PHE A 77 14.12 -17.33 -10.42
C PHE A 77 15.37 -17.50 -9.55
N LYS A 78 16.32 -16.56 -9.62
CA LYS A 78 17.47 -16.56 -8.70
C LYS A 78 16.94 -16.57 -7.27
N ASN A 79 17.26 -17.63 -6.52
CA ASN A 79 16.65 -17.92 -5.22
C ASN A 79 16.90 -16.86 -4.14
N SER A 80 17.83 -15.93 -4.31
CA SER A 80 18.05 -14.81 -3.39
C SER A 80 18.23 -13.50 -4.15
N LEU A 81 17.41 -12.51 -3.79
CA LEU A 81 17.45 -11.16 -4.33
C LEU A 81 18.36 -10.25 -3.50
N LYS A 82 18.33 -10.40 -2.17
CA LYS A 82 19.07 -9.57 -1.21
C LYS A 82 19.42 -10.39 0.04
N LYS A 83 20.30 -9.86 0.90
CA LYS A 83 20.52 -10.35 2.26
C LYS A 83 20.10 -9.26 3.25
N LYS A 84 19.21 -9.58 4.18
CA LYS A 84 18.92 -8.77 5.36
C LYS A 84 19.99 -9.05 6.41
N SER A 85 20.39 -8.02 7.15
CA SER A 85 21.30 -8.16 8.29
C SER A 85 20.84 -7.24 9.40
N PHE A 86 20.68 -7.79 10.59
CA PHE A 86 20.47 -7.04 11.82
C PHE A 86 21.73 -7.10 12.67
N LYS A 87 21.97 -6.06 13.48
CA LYS A 87 23.25 -5.81 14.18
C LYS A 87 23.74 -6.96 15.07
N ASN A 88 22.90 -7.96 15.38
CA ASN A 88 23.24 -9.14 16.18
C ASN A 88 22.61 -10.45 15.66
N LEU A 89 22.09 -10.49 14.43
CA LEU A 89 21.51 -11.72 13.85
C LEU A 89 22.29 -12.16 12.59
N PRO A 90 22.37 -13.48 12.33
CA PRO A 90 22.92 -13.99 11.08
C PRO A 90 22.17 -13.42 9.88
N SER A 91 22.90 -13.08 8.80
CA SER A 91 22.26 -12.55 7.60
C SER A 91 21.24 -13.53 7.02
N GLU A 92 20.05 -13.04 6.69
CA GLU A 92 18.97 -13.83 6.11
C GLU A 92 18.79 -13.50 4.63
N PRO A 93 18.70 -14.52 3.75
CA PRO A 93 18.38 -14.28 2.36
C PRO A 93 16.94 -13.77 2.27
N VAL A 94 16.70 -12.84 1.35
CA VAL A 94 15.36 -12.48 0.89
C VAL A 94 15.19 -13.05 -0.49
N THR A 95 14.11 -13.78 -0.72
CA THR A 95 13.79 -14.42 -1.99
C THR A 95 12.60 -13.74 -2.66
N ILE A 96 12.32 -14.15 -3.90
CA ILE A 96 11.08 -13.73 -4.59
C ILE A 96 9.85 -14.24 -3.84
N ALA A 97 9.93 -15.39 -3.18
CA ALA A 97 8.80 -15.96 -2.44
C ALA A 97 8.40 -15.06 -1.24
N ASP A 98 9.37 -14.51 -0.51
CA ASP A 98 9.14 -13.57 0.59
C ASP A 98 8.42 -12.31 0.08
N LEU A 99 8.95 -11.69 -0.99
CA LEU A 99 8.40 -10.44 -1.53
C LEU A 99 7.01 -10.63 -2.16
N VAL A 100 6.78 -11.75 -2.86
CA VAL A 100 5.46 -12.07 -3.43
C VAL A 100 4.45 -12.33 -2.33
N SER A 101 4.80 -13.13 -1.32
CA SER A 101 3.92 -13.44 -0.19
C SER A 101 3.56 -12.17 0.58
N HIS A 102 4.56 -11.34 0.89
CA HIS A 102 4.37 -10.01 1.47
C HIS A 102 3.39 -9.18 0.64
N SER A 103 3.58 -9.12 -0.67
CA SER A 103 2.77 -8.28 -1.57
C SER A 103 1.32 -8.79 -1.70
N ILE A 104 1.10 -10.10 -1.74
CA ILE A 104 -0.25 -10.69 -1.77
C ILE A 104 -1.01 -10.28 -0.51
N ILE A 105 -0.41 -10.50 0.67
CA ILE A 105 -1.09 -10.30 1.94
C ILE A 105 -1.27 -8.81 2.22
N THR A 106 -0.22 -8.00 2.10
CA THR A 106 -0.29 -6.56 2.41
C THR A 106 -1.20 -5.80 1.45
N ASN A 107 -1.11 -6.03 0.14
CA ASN A 107 -1.98 -5.37 -0.83
C ASN A 107 -3.42 -5.87 -0.69
N GLY A 108 -3.62 -7.17 -0.50
CA GLY A 108 -4.95 -7.75 -0.32
C GLY A 108 -5.68 -7.17 0.90
N LEU A 109 -4.99 -7.07 2.03
CA LEU A 109 -5.56 -6.49 3.25
C LEU A 109 -5.79 -4.98 3.11
N LYS A 110 -4.82 -4.23 2.58
CA LYS A 110 -4.97 -2.77 2.39
C LYS A 110 -6.00 -2.37 1.35
N ASN A 111 -6.29 -3.24 0.38
CA ASN A 111 -7.38 -2.99 -0.57
C ASN A 111 -8.75 -2.98 0.11
N LYS A 112 -8.93 -3.72 1.21
CA LYS A 112 -10.19 -3.78 1.97
C LYS A 112 -10.18 -2.92 3.23
N PHE A 113 -9.07 -2.91 3.95
CA PHE A 113 -8.85 -2.19 5.21
C PHE A 113 -7.75 -1.15 5.00
N LYS A 114 -8.09 -0.03 4.35
CA LYS A 114 -7.12 0.96 3.82
C LYS A 114 -6.14 1.48 4.87
N ASN A 115 -6.62 1.69 6.10
CA ASN A 115 -5.85 2.27 7.20
C ASN A 115 -5.29 1.21 8.18
N LEU A 116 -5.40 -0.09 7.86
CA LEU A 116 -4.91 -1.16 8.72
C LEU A 116 -3.39 -1.07 8.93
N GLN A 117 -2.96 -1.05 10.18
CA GLN A 117 -1.54 -1.09 10.52
C GLN A 117 -0.99 -2.50 10.28
N ILE A 118 -0.02 -2.62 9.37
CA ILE A 118 0.68 -3.88 9.10
C ILE A 118 2.18 -3.66 9.34
N ILE A 119 2.73 -4.42 10.28
CA ILE A 119 4.14 -4.46 10.66
C ILE A 119 4.71 -5.73 10.04
N SER A 120 5.42 -5.60 8.92
CA SER A 120 6.00 -6.75 8.22
C SER A 120 7.51 -6.81 8.32
N GLU A 121 8.04 -8.03 8.34
CA GLU A 121 9.48 -8.31 8.28
C GLU A 121 10.06 -7.87 6.92
N GLU A 122 9.29 -7.98 5.84
CA GLU A 122 9.62 -7.39 4.53
C GLU A 122 9.13 -5.94 4.43
N LYS A 123 10.00 -5.08 3.91
CA LYS A 123 9.73 -3.63 3.75
C LYS A 123 9.63 -3.18 2.31
N ASP A 124 10.31 -3.90 1.43
CA ASP A 124 10.35 -3.57 0.01
C ASP A 124 9.18 -4.27 -0.69
N PRO A 125 8.32 -3.55 -1.42
CA PRO A 125 7.35 -4.21 -2.29
C PRO A 125 8.10 -4.91 -3.42
N ILE A 126 7.54 -6.01 -3.92
CA ILE A 126 8.02 -6.58 -5.17
C ILE A 126 7.78 -5.60 -6.34
N ASN A 127 8.62 -5.65 -7.37
CA ASN A 127 8.37 -4.92 -8.61
C ASN A 127 7.02 -5.36 -9.22
N ASN A 128 6.16 -4.40 -9.57
CA ASN A 128 4.81 -4.65 -10.10
C ASN A 128 4.80 -5.47 -11.39
N GLU A 129 5.76 -5.27 -12.30
CA GLU A 129 5.88 -6.06 -13.53
C GLU A 129 6.22 -7.51 -13.19
N VAL A 130 7.16 -7.73 -12.28
CA VAL A 130 7.50 -9.08 -11.78
C VAL A 130 6.29 -9.72 -11.11
N PHE A 131 5.54 -8.96 -10.31
CA PHE A 131 4.32 -9.46 -9.66
C PHE A 131 3.24 -9.86 -10.65
N GLN A 132 3.03 -9.05 -11.70
CA GLN A 132 2.06 -9.34 -12.75
C GLN A 132 2.48 -10.55 -13.57
N LEU A 133 3.76 -10.67 -13.92
CA LEU A 133 4.30 -11.86 -14.59
C LEU A 133 4.07 -13.11 -13.75
N ILE A 134 4.34 -13.05 -12.45
CA ILE A 134 4.09 -14.13 -11.49
C ILE A 134 2.59 -14.48 -11.47
N GLN A 135 1.69 -13.49 -11.37
CA GLN A 135 0.25 -13.77 -11.39
C GLN A 135 -0.23 -14.40 -12.71
N GLN A 136 0.27 -13.91 -13.84
CA GLN A 136 -0.08 -14.38 -15.18
C GLN A 136 0.48 -15.78 -15.47
N GLU A 137 1.77 -16.00 -15.22
CA GLU A 137 2.46 -17.28 -15.47
C GLU A 137 1.97 -18.40 -14.56
N PHE A 138 1.54 -18.05 -13.35
CA PHE A 138 1.13 -19.05 -12.37
C PHE A 138 -0.35 -19.34 -12.39
N ASN A 139 -1.10 -18.63 -13.25
CA ASN A 139 -2.55 -18.74 -13.40
C ASN A 139 -3.15 -19.03 -12.03
N ILE A 140 -2.82 -18.16 -11.06
CA ILE A 140 -3.26 -18.29 -9.67
C ILE A 140 -4.76 -18.12 -9.76
N GLU A 141 -5.44 -19.20 -10.13
CA GLU A 141 -6.86 -19.22 -10.26
C GLU A 141 -7.36 -18.73 -8.92
N ASN A 142 -8.28 -17.77 -8.97
CA ASN A 142 -9.08 -17.34 -7.83
C ASN A 142 -10.00 -18.48 -7.37
N LYS A 143 -9.49 -19.71 -7.30
CA LYS A 143 -10.03 -20.78 -6.49
C LYS A 143 -9.92 -20.28 -5.06
N SER A 144 -10.95 -19.53 -4.66
CA SER A 144 -11.28 -19.37 -3.24
C SER A 144 -11.19 -20.76 -2.67
N PRO A 145 -10.31 -20.98 -1.69
CA PRO A 145 -10.16 -22.30 -1.15
C PRO A 145 -11.54 -22.75 -0.65
N ASN A 146 -11.90 -24.02 -0.90
CA ASN A 146 -13.14 -24.59 -0.39
C ASN A 146 -12.96 -24.87 1.11
N ILE A 147 -12.84 -23.79 1.88
CA ILE A 147 -12.57 -23.81 3.30
C ILE A 147 -13.78 -23.16 3.98
N PRO A 148 -14.33 -23.78 5.04
CA PRO A 148 -15.45 -23.20 5.76
C PRO A 148 -15.01 -21.88 6.40
N PHE A 149 -15.46 -20.77 5.82
CA PHE A 149 -15.37 -19.48 6.45
C PHE A 149 -16.20 -19.48 7.73
N ILE A 150 -15.72 -18.77 8.75
CA ILE A 150 -16.49 -18.54 9.96
C ILE A 150 -17.67 -17.67 9.56
N LYS A 151 -18.90 -18.17 9.78
CA LYS A 151 -20.10 -17.38 9.54
C LYS A 151 -20.10 -16.21 10.51
N ASN A 152 -20.25 -15.01 9.97
CA ASN A 152 -20.40 -13.79 10.76
C ASN A 152 -21.84 -13.70 11.28
N ASP A 153 -22.11 -14.45 12.35
CA ASP A 153 -23.37 -14.36 13.08
C ASP A 153 -23.21 -13.25 14.13
N GLN A 154 -23.66 -12.04 13.79
CA GLN A 154 -23.83 -10.87 14.68
C GLN A 154 -22.59 -9.98 14.89
N ASN A 155 -22.82 -8.68 15.15
CA ASN A 155 -21.85 -7.60 15.47
C ASN A 155 -20.85 -7.89 16.62
N LEU A 156 -20.84 -9.10 17.15
CA LEU A 156 -19.87 -9.60 18.11
C LEU A 156 -18.49 -9.57 17.44
N MET A 157 -17.51 -8.88 18.05
CA MET A 157 -16.16 -8.64 17.52
C MET A 157 -16.01 -7.49 16.51
N THR A 158 -16.90 -6.50 16.56
CA THR A 158 -16.61 -5.21 15.92
C THR A 158 -15.68 -4.39 16.82
N VAL A 159 -14.59 -3.88 16.25
CA VAL A 159 -13.63 -3.00 16.94
C VAL A 159 -13.19 -1.86 16.02
N PRO A 160 -12.75 -0.71 16.56
CA PRO A 160 -12.18 0.35 15.75
C PRO A 160 -10.90 -0.14 15.07
N LEU A 161 -10.73 0.13 13.77
CA LEU A 161 -9.57 -0.31 12.99
C LEU A 161 -8.25 0.18 13.59
N SER A 162 -8.24 1.36 14.19
CA SER A 162 -7.04 1.92 14.85
C SER A 162 -6.53 1.08 16.02
N SER A 163 -7.38 0.23 16.60
CA SER A 163 -7.02 -0.68 17.70
C SER A 163 -6.37 -1.99 17.21
N VAL A 164 -6.28 -2.20 15.90
CA VAL A 164 -5.81 -3.44 15.28
C VAL A 164 -4.50 -3.21 14.54
N ALA A 165 -3.51 -4.05 14.84
CA ALA A 165 -2.26 -4.14 14.08
C ALA A 165 -1.97 -5.61 13.73
N ILE A 166 -1.52 -5.85 12.50
CA ILE A 166 -1.08 -7.17 12.03
C ILE A 166 0.44 -7.23 11.99
N TRP A 167 1.00 -8.26 12.61
CA TRP A 167 2.40 -8.62 12.50
C TRP A 167 2.55 -9.70 11.43
N LEU A 168 3.34 -9.42 10.39
CA LEU A 168 3.44 -10.27 9.22
C LEU A 168 4.89 -10.69 8.97
N ASP A 169 5.15 -11.98 9.20
CA ASP A 169 6.26 -12.70 8.58
C ASP A 169 5.72 -13.39 7.31
N PRO A 170 6.11 -12.95 6.10
CA PRO A 170 5.55 -13.47 4.86
C PRO A 170 6.09 -14.86 4.50
N LEU A 171 7.25 -15.25 5.02
CA LEU A 171 7.84 -16.57 4.81
C LEU A 171 8.90 -16.81 5.90
N ASP A 172 8.48 -17.49 6.98
CA ASP A 172 9.41 -17.92 8.02
C ASP A 172 10.40 -18.97 7.48
N ALA A 173 11.57 -19.05 8.11
CA ALA A 173 12.64 -20.00 7.79
C ALA A 173 13.13 -19.88 6.33
N THR A 174 13.36 -18.65 5.86
CA THR A 174 13.80 -18.37 4.47
C THR A 174 15.11 -19.09 4.11
N LYS A 175 16.01 -19.34 5.06
CA LYS A 175 17.26 -20.09 4.83
C LYS A 175 17.00 -21.55 4.47
N GLU A 176 16.05 -22.18 5.15
CA GLU A 176 15.62 -23.56 4.94
C GLU A 176 14.81 -23.70 3.64
N PHE A 177 14.18 -22.62 3.20
CA PHE A 177 13.49 -22.56 1.91
C PHE A 177 14.44 -22.62 0.70
N THR A 178 15.57 -21.90 0.78
CA THR A 178 16.57 -21.80 -0.31
C THR A 178 17.34 -23.08 -0.50
#